data_AF-A0A0U2KZ50-F1
#
_entry.id   AF-A0A0U2KZ50-F1
#
_cell.length_a   1.000
_cell.length_b   1.000
_cell.length_c   1.000
_cell.angle_alpha   90.00
_cell.angle_beta   90.00
_cell.angle_gamma   90.00
#
_symmetry.space_group_name_H-M   'P 1'
#
loop_
_entity.id
_entity.type
_entity.pdbx_description
1 polymer ?
#
loop_
_entity_poly.entity_id
_entity_poly.type
_entity_poly.pdbx_seq_one_letter_code
_entity_poly.pdbx_strand_id
1 'polypeptide(L)'
;MNLILNEKEAAYKALNEGYIDKKPTNTIKILIKYYYNMGMNKEQVRNSIEEFMKNNYKRFNSVKWNDLLDKLVKKEEKLEHKLLEIDYVNITINELKTIQNINNLNLEKLAFVLLVYSKIYNQMNGNNSNWVNASRKDIFDDSKINTSTHQQRLMINDLINLGLIEKSKRKNSTNRKVCFADENSEVEIKLDDFRDFVYQYLKWKGEKIGNCEKCNRPIKPSGKNHKMCRECWKDRREQQNREKALRYYHKNKNK
;
A
#
# COMPACT_ATOMS: atom_id res chain seq x y z
N MET A 1 2.91 0.11 2.18
CA MET A 1 2.46 0.75 0.93
C MET A 1 1.15 1.47 1.15
N ASN A 2 1.05 2.71 0.70
CA ASN A 2 -0.16 3.53 0.79
C ASN A 2 -0.85 3.66 -0.58
N LEU A 3 -1.13 2.51 -1.19
CA LEU A 3 -1.83 2.36 -2.47
C LEU A 3 -2.93 1.32 -2.30
N ILE A 4 -4.05 1.49 -3.00
CA ILE A 4 -5.10 0.47 -3.07
C ILE A 4 -4.82 -0.37 -4.31
N LEU A 5 -4.38 -1.61 -4.09
CA LEU A 5 -3.91 -2.51 -5.14
C LEU A 5 -5.01 -3.45 -5.64
N ASN A 6 -6.03 -3.71 -4.81
CA ASN A 6 -7.19 -4.52 -5.17
C ASN A 6 -8.47 -3.75 -4.79
N GLU A 7 -9.05 -3.06 -5.77
CA GLU A 7 -10.29 -2.30 -5.61
C GLU A 7 -11.50 -3.21 -5.42
N LYS A 8 -11.48 -4.43 -5.96
CA LYS A 8 -12.57 -5.40 -5.81
C LYS A 8 -12.68 -5.92 -4.38
N GLU A 9 -11.56 -6.31 -3.78
CA GLU A 9 -11.51 -6.70 -2.37
C GLU A 9 -11.93 -5.53 -1.46
N ALA A 10 -11.48 -4.32 -1.79
CA ALA A 10 -11.86 -3.12 -1.05
C ALA A 10 -13.37 -2.81 -1.17
N ALA A 11 -13.97 -2.97 -2.35
CA ALA A 11 -15.40 -2.84 -2.57
C ALA A 11 -16.18 -3.89 -1.77
N TYR A 12 -15.74 -5.15 -1.79
CA TYR A 12 -16.37 -6.24 -1.03
C TYR A 12 -16.36 -5.97 0.48
N LYS A 13 -15.22 -5.53 1.04
CA LYS A 13 -15.13 -5.14 2.46
C LYS A 13 -16.04 -3.97 2.79
N ALA A 14 -16.10 -2.96 1.92
CA ALA A 14 -16.99 -1.83 2.14
C ALA A 14 -18.46 -2.28 2.16
N LEU A 15 -18.90 -3.03 1.16
CA LEU A 15 -20.30 -3.43 1.01
C LEU A 15 -20.77 -4.43 2.08
N ASN A 16 -19.94 -5.39 2.48
CA ASN A 16 -20.35 -6.44 3.42
C ASN A 16 -20.07 -6.10 4.89
N GLU A 17 -18.96 -5.40 5.18
CA GLU A 17 -18.55 -5.10 6.55
C GLU A 17 -18.83 -3.64 6.94
N GLY A 18 -19.30 -2.81 6.00
CA GLY A 18 -19.45 -1.37 6.23
C GLY A 18 -18.11 -0.65 6.37
N TYR A 19 -17.01 -1.24 5.86
CA TYR A 19 -15.68 -0.67 6.02
C TYR A 19 -15.51 0.66 5.28
N ILE A 20 -14.92 1.65 5.95
CA ILE A 20 -14.57 2.95 5.36
C ILE A 20 -13.11 3.24 5.66
N ASP A 21 -12.34 3.53 4.61
CA ASP A 21 -10.94 3.91 4.71
C ASP A 21 -10.76 5.16 5.57
N LYS A 22 -9.57 5.32 6.18
CA LYS A 22 -9.20 6.52 6.97
C LYS A 22 -9.50 7.81 6.21
N LYS A 23 -9.35 7.79 4.89
CA LYS A 23 -9.82 8.84 3.99
C LYS A 23 -11.07 8.36 3.25
N PRO A 24 -12.29 8.74 3.68
CA PRO A 24 -13.54 8.22 3.12
C PRO A 24 -13.67 8.36 1.60
N THR A 25 -13.04 9.38 1.01
CA THR A 25 -13.03 9.58 -0.45
C THR A 25 -12.44 8.41 -1.23
N ASN A 26 -11.56 7.61 -0.62
CA ASN A 26 -10.99 6.42 -1.25
C ASN A 26 -12.07 5.34 -1.43
N THR A 27 -12.77 4.99 -0.34
CA THR A 27 -13.91 4.06 -0.38
C THR A 27 -15.00 4.55 -1.32
N ILE A 28 -15.34 5.83 -1.28
CA ILE A 28 -16.36 6.43 -2.17
C ILE A 28 -15.99 6.22 -3.64
N LYS A 29 -14.76 6.52 -4.06
CA LYS A 29 -14.34 6.35 -5.46
C LYS A 29 -14.40 4.90 -5.93
N ILE A 30 -13.97 3.97 -5.07
CA ILE A 30 -14.03 2.53 -5.37
C ILE A 30 -15.47 2.09 -5.57
N LEU A 31 -16.37 2.48 -4.67
CA LEU A 31 -17.79 2.13 -4.78
C LEU A 31 -18.45 2.78 -6.01
N ILE A 32 -18.11 4.03 -6.33
CA ILE A 32 -18.59 4.69 -7.56
C ILE A 32 -18.19 3.86 -8.78
N LYS A 33 -16.92 3.49 -8.86
CA LYS A 33 -16.38 2.67 -9.95
C LYS A 33 -17.02 1.28 -10.02
N TYR A 34 -17.23 0.65 -8.87
CA TYR A 34 -17.92 -0.63 -8.74
C TYR A 34 -19.37 -0.55 -9.26
N TYR A 35 -20.15 0.45 -8.85
CA TYR A 35 -21.53 0.61 -9.29
C TYR A 35 -21.64 0.94 -10.79
N TYR A 36 -20.73 1.76 -11.33
CA TYR A 36 -20.66 1.96 -12.77
C TYR A 36 -20.27 0.68 -13.53
N ASN A 37 -19.37 -0.14 -12.98
CA ASN A 37 -19.04 -1.44 -13.55
C ASN A 37 -20.25 -2.39 -13.61
N MET A 38 -21.17 -2.28 -12.65
CA MET A 38 -22.46 -3.00 -12.66
C MET A 38 -23.50 -2.45 -13.64
N GLY A 39 -23.18 -1.38 -14.38
CA GLY A 39 -24.09 -0.76 -15.35
C GLY A 39 -25.09 0.24 -14.76
N MET A 40 -24.87 0.70 -13.52
CA MET A 40 -25.73 1.73 -12.92
C MET A 40 -25.52 3.09 -13.58
N ASN A 41 -26.59 3.86 -13.72
CA ASN A 41 -26.51 5.23 -14.22
C ASN A 41 -26.04 6.20 -13.11
N LYS A 42 -25.71 7.43 -13.52
CA LYS A 42 -25.18 8.46 -12.61
C LYS A 42 -26.04 8.72 -11.38
N GLU A 43 -27.36 8.80 -11.54
CA GLU A 43 -28.29 9.08 -10.45
C GLU A 43 -28.36 7.91 -9.48
N GLN A 44 -28.44 6.68 -10.00
CA GLN A 44 -28.40 5.46 -9.21
C GLN A 44 -27.10 5.36 -8.40
N VAL A 45 -25.94 5.58 -9.04
CA VAL A 45 -24.63 5.59 -8.36
C VAL A 45 -24.61 6.62 -7.24
N ARG A 46 -25.08 7.85 -7.51
CA ARG A 46 -25.09 8.93 -6.53
C ARG A 46 -25.95 8.61 -5.30
N ASN A 47 -27.11 8.01 -5.51
CA ASN A 47 -28.03 7.60 -4.45
C ASN A 47 -27.45 6.44 -3.63
N SER A 48 -26.89 5.41 -4.27
CA SER A 48 -26.28 4.27 -3.58
C SER A 48 -25.07 4.66 -2.73
N ILE A 49 -24.27 5.63 -3.19
CA ILE A 49 -23.15 6.16 -2.39
C ILE A 49 -23.66 6.94 -1.17
N GLU A 50 -24.73 7.72 -1.32
CA GLU A 50 -25.29 8.45 -0.19
C GLU A 50 -25.85 7.53 0.88
N GLU A 51 -26.62 6.53 0.46
CA GLU A 51 -27.18 5.52 1.35
C GLU A 51 -26.08 4.76 2.08
N PHE A 52 -25.05 4.31 1.35
CA PHE A 52 -23.88 3.68 1.94
C PHE A 52 -23.22 4.57 3.02
N MET A 53 -23.00 5.84 2.71
CA MET A 53 -22.37 6.79 3.64
C MET A 53 -23.25 7.08 4.87
N LYS A 54 -24.58 7.19 4.70
CA LYS A 54 -25.54 7.34 5.81
C LYS A 54 -25.47 6.15 6.77
N ASN A 55 -25.39 4.94 6.24
CA ASN A 55 -25.43 3.71 7.03
C ASN A 55 -24.10 3.40 7.72
N ASN A 56 -22.97 3.74 7.09
CA ASN A 56 -21.65 3.26 7.52
C ASN A 56 -20.72 4.35 8.06
N TYR A 57 -20.98 5.64 7.79
CA TYR A 57 -20.12 6.74 8.22
C TYR A 57 -20.79 7.66 9.24
N LYS A 58 -20.48 7.48 10.53
CA LYS A 58 -21.07 8.25 11.65
C LYS A 58 -20.92 9.78 11.53
N ARG A 59 -19.92 10.27 10.79
CA ARG A 59 -19.67 11.72 10.59
C ARG A 59 -20.26 12.24 9.27
N PHE A 60 -21.07 11.45 8.59
CA PHE A 60 -21.69 11.86 7.35
C PHE A 60 -22.69 12.99 7.59
N ASN A 61 -22.69 13.96 6.68
CA ASN A 61 -23.65 15.05 6.66
C ASN A 61 -24.00 15.32 5.20
N SER A 62 -25.24 15.02 4.81
CA SER A 62 -25.69 15.07 3.41
C SER A 62 -25.39 16.43 2.77
N VAL A 63 -25.71 17.54 3.46
CA VAL A 63 -25.49 18.90 2.96
C VAL A 63 -24.01 19.18 2.71
N LYS A 64 -23.13 18.88 3.68
CA LYS A 64 -21.69 19.16 3.57
C LYS A 64 -20.99 18.29 2.52
N TRP A 65 -21.51 17.09 2.28
CA TRP A 65 -20.89 16.13 1.37
C TRP A 65 -21.48 16.17 -0.04
N ASN A 66 -22.64 16.82 -0.25
CA ASN A 66 -23.37 16.80 -1.51
C ASN A 66 -22.50 17.16 -2.72
N ASP A 67 -21.90 18.35 -2.70
CA ASP A 67 -21.08 18.85 -3.81
C ASP A 67 -19.85 17.97 -4.07
N LEU A 68 -19.28 17.39 -3.00
CA LEU A 68 -18.14 16.49 -3.12
C LEU A 68 -18.55 15.17 -3.78
N LEU A 69 -19.69 14.59 -3.38
CA LEU A 69 -20.21 13.35 -3.96
C LEU A 69 -20.54 13.56 -5.44
N ASP A 70 -21.25 14.64 -5.79
CA ASP A 70 -21.59 14.96 -7.19
C ASP A 70 -20.34 15.14 -8.04
N LYS A 71 -19.33 15.83 -7.50
CA LYS A 71 -18.04 16.03 -8.17
C LYS A 71 -17.30 14.72 -8.38
N LEU A 72 -17.30 13.83 -7.39
CA LEU A 72 -16.65 12.51 -7.50
C LEU A 72 -17.35 11.64 -8.52
N VAL A 73 -18.68 11.51 -8.44
CA VAL A 73 -19.48 10.71 -9.37
C VAL A 73 -19.26 11.20 -10.81
N LYS A 74 -19.40 12.50 -11.06
CA LYS A 74 -19.18 13.11 -12.39
C LYS A 74 -17.76 12.92 -12.92
N LYS A 75 -16.77 12.85 -12.03
CA LYS A 75 -15.37 12.67 -12.43
C LYS A 75 -15.12 11.22 -12.85
N GLU A 76 -15.56 10.26 -12.04
CA GLU A 76 -15.33 8.83 -12.28
C GLU A 76 -16.20 8.30 -13.43
N GLU A 77 -17.36 8.93 -13.71
CA GLU A 77 -18.21 8.66 -14.88
C GLU A 77 -17.46 8.69 -16.22
N LYS A 78 -16.40 9.50 -16.31
CA LYS A 78 -15.61 9.67 -17.55
C LYS A 78 -14.44 8.69 -17.67
N LEU A 79 -14.19 7.89 -16.64
CA LEU A 79 -13.04 6.99 -16.57
C LEU A 79 -13.45 5.56 -16.91
N GLU A 80 -12.47 4.75 -17.26
CA GLU A 80 -12.70 3.31 -17.42
C GLU A 80 -13.14 2.70 -16.08
N HIS A 81 -14.30 2.04 -16.08
CA HIS A 81 -14.90 1.48 -14.87
C HIS A 81 -14.34 0.09 -14.50
N LYS A 82 -13.15 -0.29 -14.98
CA LYS A 82 -12.52 -1.57 -14.67
C LYS A 82 -11.80 -1.51 -13.32
N LEU A 83 -12.30 -2.24 -12.33
CA LEU A 83 -11.67 -2.31 -11.01
C LEU A 83 -10.23 -2.81 -11.13
N LEU A 84 -9.32 -2.11 -10.43
CA LEU A 84 -7.92 -2.46 -10.39
C LEU A 84 -7.73 -3.70 -9.51
N GLU A 85 -7.06 -4.71 -10.07
CA GLU A 85 -6.70 -5.95 -9.39
C GLU A 85 -5.22 -6.24 -9.68
N ILE A 86 -4.36 -5.91 -8.71
CA ILE A 86 -2.94 -6.25 -8.72
C ILE A 86 -2.72 -7.32 -7.67
N ASP A 87 -2.66 -8.56 -8.13
CA ASP A 87 -2.48 -9.72 -7.26
C ASP A 87 -1.01 -9.95 -6.93
N TYR A 88 -0.12 -9.74 -7.90
CA TYR A 88 1.31 -9.94 -7.69
C TYR A 88 2.20 -9.07 -8.60
N VAL A 89 3.45 -8.93 -8.18
CA VAL A 89 4.54 -8.34 -8.95
C VAL A 89 5.68 -9.35 -9.04
N ASN A 90 6.15 -9.60 -10.26
CA ASN A 90 7.33 -10.43 -10.50
C ASN A 90 8.59 -9.57 -10.46
N ILE A 91 9.60 -10.03 -9.71
CA ILE A 91 10.94 -9.45 -9.68
C ILE A 91 11.91 -10.45 -10.27
N THR A 92 12.67 -10.02 -11.25
CA THR A 92 13.57 -10.89 -11.99
C THR A 92 14.96 -10.94 -11.37
N ILE A 93 15.73 -11.97 -11.73
CA ILE A 93 17.10 -12.15 -11.22
C ILE A 93 18.04 -11.01 -11.65
N ASN A 94 17.86 -10.46 -12.87
CA ASN A 94 18.68 -9.35 -13.34
C ASN A 94 18.42 -8.07 -12.53
N GLU A 95 17.15 -7.81 -12.20
CA GLU A 95 16.77 -6.69 -11.35
C GLU A 95 17.42 -6.80 -9.96
N LEU A 96 17.37 -7.98 -9.35
CA LEU A 96 17.96 -8.23 -8.03
C LEU A 96 19.48 -8.09 -8.05
N LYS A 97 20.15 -8.64 -9.06
CA LYS A 97 21.60 -8.48 -9.25
C LYS A 97 21.99 -7.01 -9.45
N THR A 98 21.21 -6.27 -10.24
CA THR A 98 21.43 -4.82 -10.44
C THR A 98 21.35 -4.06 -9.13
N ILE A 99 20.34 -4.36 -8.31
CA ILE A 99 20.19 -3.76 -6.99
C ILE A 99 21.36 -4.17 -6.09
N GLN A 100 21.70 -5.46 -6.02
CA GLN A 100 22.79 -5.97 -5.17
C GLN A 100 24.13 -5.31 -5.48
N ASN A 101 24.42 -5.03 -6.75
CA ASN A 101 25.67 -4.40 -7.20
C ASN A 101 25.86 -2.96 -6.68
N ILE A 102 24.82 -2.31 -6.13
CA ILE A 102 24.95 -1.00 -5.49
C ILE A 102 25.87 -1.06 -4.26
N ASN A 103 26.00 -2.23 -3.61
CA ASN A 103 26.85 -2.48 -2.45
C ASN A 103 26.63 -1.47 -1.29
N ASN A 104 25.40 -0.99 -1.14
CA ASN A 104 24.97 -0.15 -0.03
C ASN A 104 23.54 -0.52 0.36
N LEU A 105 23.38 -1.18 1.51
CA LEU A 105 22.11 -1.77 1.91
C LEU A 105 20.93 -0.78 1.93
N ASN A 106 21.17 0.49 2.26
CA ASN A 106 20.12 1.50 2.27
C ASN A 106 19.73 1.91 0.84
N LEU A 107 20.70 2.08 -0.06
CA LEU A 107 20.41 2.36 -1.47
C LEU A 107 19.76 1.16 -2.17
N GLU A 108 20.20 -0.06 -1.84
CA GLU A 108 19.62 -1.31 -2.31
C GLU A 108 18.13 -1.42 -1.94
N LYS A 109 17.80 -1.21 -0.65
CA LYS A 109 16.41 -1.18 -0.18
C LYS A 109 15.58 -0.13 -0.90
N LEU A 110 16.15 1.07 -1.11
CA LEU A 110 15.46 2.15 -1.80
C LEU A 110 15.20 1.80 -3.27
N ALA A 111 16.19 1.24 -3.97
CA ALA A 111 16.07 0.81 -5.35
C ALA A 111 15.04 -0.33 -5.50
N PHE A 112 15.07 -1.33 -4.63
CA PHE A 112 14.08 -2.41 -4.61
C PHE A 112 12.65 -1.88 -4.42
N VAL A 113 12.45 -0.96 -3.47
CA VAL A 113 11.13 -0.35 -3.27
C VAL A 113 10.68 0.42 -4.52
N LEU A 114 11.55 1.22 -5.12
CA LEU A 114 11.23 1.95 -6.34
C LEU A 114 10.85 1.02 -7.50
N LEU A 115 11.54 -0.11 -7.65
CA LEU A 115 11.23 -1.14 -8.65
C LEU A 115 9.84 -1.74 -8.45
N VAL A 116 9.49 -2.12 -7.22
CA VAL A 116 8.16 -2.66 -6.91
C VAL A 116 7.09 -1.61 -7.23
N TYR A 117 7.28 -0.37 -6.81
CA TYR A 117 6.37 0.72 -7.15
C TYR A 117 6.26 0.91 -8.67
N SER A 118 7.36 0.87 -9.44
CA SER A 118 7.30 1.07 -10.89
C SER A 118 6.51 -0.03 -11.58
N LYS A 119 6.69 -1.30 -11.17
CA LYS A 119 5.92 -2.43 -11.72
C LYS A 119 4.43 -2.35 -11.35
N ILE A 120 4.10 -1.92 -10.13
CA ILE A 120 2.72 -1.63 -9.74
C ILE A 120 2.13 -0.53 -10.63
N TYR A 121 2.82 0.59 -10.81
CA TYR A 121 2.33 1.68 -11.66
C TYR A 121 2.22 1.27 -13.14
N ASN A 122 3.08 0.38 -13.62
CA ASN A 122 2.97 -0.20 -14.95
C ASN A 122 1.66 -0.98 -15.10
N GLN A 123 1.34 -1.87 -14.15
CA GLN A 123 0.09 -2.62 -14.14
C GLN A 123 -1.13 -1.69 -14.00
N MET A 124 -1.07 -0.69 -13.10
CA MET A 124 -2.16 0.28 -12.89
C MET A 124 -2.48 1.08 -14.16
N ASN A 125 -1.45 1.46 -14.92
CA ASN A 125 -1.61 2.33 -16.09
C ASN A 125 -1.62 1.55 -17.42
N GLY A 126 -1.53 0.22 -17.39
CA GLY A 126 -1.47 -0.63 -18.58
C GLY A 126 -0.29 -0.30 -19.51
N ASN A 127 0.87 0.10 -18.97
CA ASN A 127 2.06 0.43 -19.76
C ASN A 127 3.36 -0.02 -19.08
N ASN A 128 4.49 0.05 -19.79
CA ASN A 128 5.81 -0.31 -19.26
C ASN A 128 6.74 0.91 -19.13
N SER A 129 6.19 2.03 -18.68
CA SER A 129 6.91 3.30 -18.65
C SER A 129 7.88 3.44 -17.46
N ASN A 130 7.72 2.58 -16.44
CA ASN A 130 8.50 2.51 -15.22
C ASN A 130 8.48 3.81 -14.38
N TRP A 131 7.46 4.65 -14.56
CA TRP A 131 7.30 5.87 -13.76
C TRP A 131 6.67 5.58 -12.40
N VAL A 132 7.32 6.07 -11.35
CA VAL A 132 6.84 6.04 -9.98
C VAL A 132 6.22 7.39 -9.62
N ASN A 133 4.94 7.37 -9.27
CA ASN A 133 4.17 8.53 -8.79
C ASN A 133 3.80 8.40 -7.30
N ALA A 134 4.71 7.85 -6.49
CA ALA A 134 4.54 7.75 -5.04
C ALA A 134 5.21 8.93 -4.32
N SER A 135 4.67 9.31 -3.15
CA SER A 135 5.31 10.35 -2.35
C SER A 135 6.66 9.86 -1.82
N ARG A 136 7.61 10.77 -1.63
CA ARG A 136 8.88 10.45 -0.98
C ARG A 136 8.66 9.79 0.39
N LYS A 137 7.65 10.25 1.14
CA LYS A 137 7.33 9.67 2.45
C LYS A 137 6.98 8.18 2.33
N ASP A 138 6.08 7.83 1.41
CA ASP A 138 5.64 6.44 1.23
C ASP A 138 6.80 5.53 0.80
N ILE A 139 7.63 6.01 -0.15
CA ILE A 139 8.81 5.28 -0.63
C ILE A 139 9.79 4.98 0.51
N PHE A 140 10.09 5.97 1.36
CA PHE A 140 11.04 5.77 2.47
C PHE A 140 10.44 4.99 3.65
N ASP A 141 9.14 5.14 3.91
CA ASP A 141 8.43 4.36 4.93
C ASP A 141 8.42 2.85 4.54
N ASP A 142 8.25 2.54 3.26
CA ASP A 142 8.28 1.17 2.73
C ASP A 142 9.69 0.58 2.63
N SER A 143 10.73 1.40 2.46
CA SER A 143 12.13 0.92 2.42
C SER A 143 12.68 0.59 3.82
N LYS A 144 11.96 0.95 4.89
CA LYS A 144 12.38 0.77 6.29
C LYS A 144 13.74 1.42 6.54
N ILE A 145 13.90 2.65 6.05
CA ILE A 145 15.11 3.47 6.22
C ILE A 145 14.77 4.65 7.12
N ASN A 146 15.45 4.74 8.27
CA ASN A 146 15.24 5.83 9.22
C ASN A 146 16.35 6.89 9.04
N THR A 147 16.09 7.88 8.18
CA THR A 147 17.05 8.96 7.87
C THR A 147 16.36 10.31 7.74
N SER A 148 17.13 11.39 7.90
CA SER A 148 16.62 12.76 7.77
C SER A 148 16.21 13.09 6.33
N THR A 149 15.34 14.08 6.14
CA THR A 149 14.92 14.51 4.79
C THR A 149 16.09 14.91 3.90
N HIS A 150 17.16 15.50 4.47
CA HIS A 150 18.36 15.83 3.70
C HIS A 150 19.05 14.57 3.19
N GLN A 151 19.28 13.58 4.05
CA GLN A 151 19.88 12.30 3.68
C GLN A 151 19.04 11.53 2.65
N GLN A 152 17.71 11.53 2.79
CA GLN A 152 16.82 10.95 1.79
C GLN A 152 16.99 11.57 0.40
N ARG A 153 17.25 12.88 0.30
CA ARG A 153 17.52 13.55 -0.99
C ARG A 153 18.86 13.14 -1.56
N LEU A 154 19.89 12.97 -0.72
CA LEU A 154 21.21 12.50 -1.14
C LEU A 154 21.12 11.09 -1.71
N MET A 155 20.46 10.16 -1.00
CA MET A 155 20.28 8.79 -1.46
C MET A 155 19.57 8.68 -2.81
N ILE A 156 18.55 9.52 -3.03
CA ILE A 156 17.90 9.63 -4.34
C ILE A 156 18.90 10.12 -5.39
N ASN A 157 19.72 11.11 -5.06
CA ASN A 157 20.73 11.63 -5.98
C ASN A 157 21.80 10.59 -6.31
N ASP A 158 22.19 9.76 -5.35
CA ASP A 158 23.12 8.66 -5.55
C ASP A 158 22.56 7.65 -6.56
N LEU A 159 21.28 7.25 -6.44
CA LEU A 159 20.65 6.36 -7.42
C LEU A 159 20.53 7.00 -8.83
N ILE A 160 20.41 8.34 -8.91
CA ILE A 160 20.44 9.05 -10.20
C ILE A 160 21.84 9.03 -10.79
N ASN A 161 22.86 9.31 -9.99
CA ASN A 161 24.25 9.29 -10.42
C ASN A 161 24.70 7.89 -10.88
N LEU A 162 24.12 6.83 -10.29
CA LEU A 162 24.30 5.44 -10.71
C LEU A 162 23.50 5.08 -11.99
N GLY A 163 22.69 5.99 -12.54
CA GLY A 163 21.87 5.73 -13.73
C GLY A 163 20.67 4.81 -13.49
N LEU A 164 20.37 4.47 -12.23
CA LEU A 164 19.28 3.55 -11.89
C LEU A 164 17.91 4.23 -11.91
N ILE A 165 17.87 5.55 -11.72
CA ILE A 165 16.64 6.33 -11.82
C ILE A 165 16.85 7.67 -12.55
N GLU A 166 15.79 8.14 -13.20
CA GLU A 166 15.74 9.48 -13.82
C GLU A 166 14.72 10.38 -13.12
N LYS A 167 15.00 11.70 -13.11
CA LYS A 167 14.06 12.73 -12.68
C LYS A 167 13.12 13.12 -13.82
N SER A 168 11.86 13.42 -13.51
CA SER A 168 10.94 14.04 -14.46
C SER A 168 11.44 15.41 -14.94
N LYS A 169 11.26 15.71 -16.23
CA LYS A 169 11.54 17.02 -16.83
C LYS A 169 10.52 18.09 -16.43
N ARG A 170 9.36 17.69 -15.87
CA ARG A 170 8.31 18.64 -15.44
C ARG A 170 8.75 19.38 -14.19
N LYS A 171 8.66 20.71 -14.20
CA LYS A 171 8.94 21.55 -13.02
C LYS A 171 8.13 21.06 -11.81
N ASN A 172 8.77 21.01 -10.64
CA ASN A 172 8.18 20.57 -9.36
C ASN A 172 7.65 19.12 -9.30
N SER A 173 7.91 18.30 -10.31
CA SER A 173 7.52 16.89 -10.30
C SER A 173 8.44 16.07 -9.40
N THR A 174 7.87 15.29 -8.49
CA THR A 174 8.62 14.29 -7.71
C THR A 174 8.71 12.92 -8.37
N ASN A 175 8.05 12.76 -9.52
CA ASN A 175 8.03 11.50 -10.28
C ASN A 175 9.44 11.08 -10.71
N ARG A 176 9.69 9.78 -10.64
CA ARG A 176 10.98 9.16 -10.97
C ARG A 176 10.75 8.00 -11.93
N LYS A 177 11.61 7.84 -12.92
CA LYS A 177 11.60 6.68 -13.79
C LYS A 177 12.62 5.67 -13.28
N VAL A 178 12.25 4.40 -13.17
CA VAL A 178 13.18 3.30 -12.89
C VAL A 178 13.77 2.82 -14.21
N CYS A 179 15.10 2.80 -14.29
CA CYS A 179 15.82 2.54 -15.55
C CYS A 179 16.39 1.13 -15.66
N PHE A 180 16.18 0.28 -14.64
CA PHE A 180 16.72 -1.08 -14.59
C PHE A 180 15.64 -2.17 -14.47
N ALA A 181 14.36 -1.83 -14.65
CA ALA A 181 13.29 -2.83 -14.68
C ALA A 181 13.46 -3.72 -15.93
N ASP A 182 13.39 -5.03 -15.73
CA ASP A 182 13.58 -6.07 -16.75
C ASP A 182 12.51 -7.15 -16.59
N GLU A 183 11.78 -7.40 -17.67
CA GLU A 183 10.73 -8.43 -17.76
C GLU A 183 11.20 -9.69 -18.51
N ASN A 184 12.42 -9.70 -19.06
CA ASN A 184 12.88 -10.75 -19.96
C ASN A 184 13.68 -11.86 -19.27
N SER A 185 14.12 -11.64 -18.03
CA SER A 185 14.87 -12.65 -17.26
C SER A 185 13.99 -13.44 -16.31
N GLU A 186 14.54 -14.53 -15.78
CA GLU A 186 13.83 -15.44 -14.89
C GLU A 186 13.29 -14.73 -13.64
N VAL A 187 12.05 -15.06 -13.30
CA VAL A 187 11.36 -14.53 -12.11
C VAL A 187 11.89 -15.25 -10.87
N GLU A 188 12.54 -14.48 -10.00
CA GLU A 188 13.17 -14.99 -8.77
C GLU A 188 12.27 -14.75 -7.55
N ILE A 189 11.55 -13.63 -7.52
CA ILE A 189 10.61 -13.31 -6.44
C ILE A 189 9.25 -12.98 -7.04
N LYS A 190 8.23 -13.76 -6.68
CA LYS A 190 6.83 -13.40 -6.87
C LYS A 190 6.30 -12.73 -5.60
N LEU A 191 6.04 -11.43 -5.66
CA LEU A 191 5.51 -10.63 -4.55
C LEU A 191 3.98 -10.56 -4.62
N ASP A 192 3.29 -11.16 -3.67
CA ASP A 192 1.83 -11.13 -3.51
C ASP A 192 1.38 -10.40 -2.21
N ASP A 193 2.26 -10.30 -1.22
CA ASP A 193 2.06 -9.47 -0.01
C ASP A 193 2.90 -8.19 -0.05
N PHE A 194 2.23 -7.05 -0.22
CA PHE A 194 2.86 -5.73 -0.25
C PHE A 194 3.05 -5.09 1.14
N ARG A 195 2.83 -5.84 2.23
CA ARG A 195 3.14 -5.41 3.60
C ARG A 195 4.60 -5.71 3.92
N ASP A 196 5.37 -4.68 4.28
CA ASP A 196 6.79 -4.81 4.63
C ASP A 196 7.64 -5.54 3.54
N PHE A 197 7.22 -5.44 2.28
CA PHE A 197 7.75 -6.23 1.15
C PHE A 197 9.25 -6.06 0.89
N VAL A 198 9.87 -4.96 1.34
CA VAL A 198 11.33 -4.78 1.29
C VAL A 198 12.09 -5.91 2.02
N TYR A 199 11.45 -6.58 2.98
CA TYR A 199 12.03 -7.75 3.63
C TYR A 199 12.17 -8.96 2.71
N GLN A 200 11.43 -9.05 1.60
CA GLN A 200 11.64 -10.12 0.62
C GLN A 200 12.99 -9.98 -0.08
N TYR A 201 13.41 -8.74 -0.39
CA TYR A 201 14.77 -8.49 -0.89
C TYR A 201 15.84 -8.87 0.15
N LEU A 202 15.65 -8.50 1.42
CA LEU A 202 16.59 -8.87 2.47
C LEU A 202 16.69 -10.39 2.63
N LYS A 203 15.54 -11.08 2.59
CA LYS A 203 15.47 -12.54 2.64
C LYS A 203 16.25 -13.16 1.48
N TRP A 204 16.07 -12.64 0.27
CA TRP A 204 16.82 -13.08 -0.92
C TRP A 204 18.34 -12.87 -0.76
N LYS A 205 18.78 -11.77 -0.12
CA LYS A 205 20.19 -11.54 0.23
C LYS A 205 20.73 -12.45 1.36
N GLY A 206 19.91 -13.34 1.92
CA GLY A 206 20.31 -14.25 3.00
C GLY A 206 20.12 -13.68 4.41
N GLU A 207 19.45 -12.54 4.58
CA GLU A 207 19.09 -12.05 5.90
C GLU A 207 18.00 -12.93 6.54
N LYS A 208 18.08 -13.07 7.87
CA LYS A 208 17.08 -13.81 8.63
C LYS A 208 15.77 -13.03 8.71
N ILE A 209 14.84 -13.33 7.80
CA ILE A 209 13.48 -12.80 7.78
C ILE A 209 12.51 -13.94 8.12
N GLY A 210 11.63 -13.68 9.09
CA GLY A 210 10.56 -14.60 9.47
C GLY A 210 9.20 -14.06 9.08
N ASN A 211 8.14 -14.78 9.44
CA ASN A 211 6.77 -14.34 9.27
C ASN A 211 6.09 -14.16 10.63
N CYS A 212 5.16 -13.23 10.71
CA CYS A 212 4.34 -13.06 11.90
C CYS A 212 3.40 -14.28 12.08
N GLU A 213 3.40 -14.90 13.27
CA GLU A 213 2.57 -16.07 13.57
C GLU A 213 1.04 -15.83 13.41
N LYS A 214 0.56 -14.58 13.53
CA LYS A 214 -0.88 -14.24 13.45
C LYS A 214 -1.34 -13.87 12.03
N CYS A 215 -0.57 -13.07 11.30
CA CYS A 215 -1.01 -12.47 10.03
C CYS A 215 -0.12 -12.82 8.84
N ASN A 216 0.87 -13.68 9.05
CA ASN A 216 1.88 -14.15 8.10
C ASN A 216 2.75 -13.05 7.44
N ARG A 217 2.58 -11.77 7.81
CA ARG A 217 3.37 -10.68 7.23
C ARG A 217 4.88 -10.86 7.51
N PRO A 218 5.77 -10.47 6.58
CA PRO A 218 7.21 -10.51 6.81
C PRO A 218 7.63 -9.67 8.01
N ILE A 219 8.54 -10.22 8.84
CA ILE A 219 9.13 -9.52 9.98
C ILE A 219 10.64 -9.78 10.04
N LYS A 220 11.41 -8.76 10.45
CA LYS A 220 12.80 -8.92 10.84
C LYS A 220 12.87 -9.21 12.34
N PRO A 221 13.05 -10.46 12.77
CA PRO A 221 13.08 -10.81 14.19
C PRO A 221 14.30 -10.18 14.87
N SER A 222 14.07 -9.54 16.01
CA SER A 222 15.13 -9.00 16.86
C SER A 222 15.73 -10.04 17.83
N GLY A 223 15.15 -11.24 17.90
CA GLY A 223 15.58 -12.33 18.77
C GLY A 223 14.69 -13.56 18.61
N LYS A 224 15.03 -14.67 19.28
CA LYS A 224 14.33 -15.98 19.14
C LYS A 224 12.83 -15.91 19.47
N ASN A 225 12.44 -15.01 20.39
CA ASN A 225 11.06 -14.88 20.85
C ASN A 225 10.23 -13.85 20.04
N HIS A 226 10.84 -13.16 19.08
CA HIS A 226 10.12 -12.19 18.24
C HIS A 226 9.34 -12.93 17.15
N LYS A 227 8.11 -13.32 17.51
CA LYS A 227 7.20 -14.14 16.70
C LYS A 227 6.08 -13.35 16.01
N MET A 228 5.82 -12.12 16.45
CA MET A 228 4.67 -11.33 15.99
C MET A 228 5.11 -9.95 15.53
N CYS A 229 4.43 -9.42 14.52
CA CYS A 229 4.62 -8.04 14.13
C CYS A 229 4.06 -7.08 15.19
N ARG A 230 4.45 -5.81 15.09
CA ARG A 230 4.08 -4.76 16.06
C ARG A 230 2.56 -4.61 16.23
N GLU A 231 1.80 -4.68 15.14
CA GLU A 231 0.34 -4.54 15.17
C GLU A 231 -0.32 -5.72 15.87
N CYS A 232 0.00 -6.94 15.44
CA CYS A 232 -0.54 -8.15 16.06
C CYS A 232 -0.15 -8.26 17.55
N TRP A 233 1.06 -7.81 17.93
CA TRP A 233 1.46 -7.74 19.32
C TRP A 233 0.64 -6.72 20.12
N LYS A 234 0.36 -5.56 19.52
CA LYS A 234 -0.49 -4.53 20.13
C LYS A 234 -1.91 -5.06 20.38
N ASP A 235 -2.53 -5.70 19.38
CA ASP A 235 -3.87 -6.30 19.52
C ASP A 235 -3.92 -7.31 20.65
N ARG A 236 -2.93 -8.23 20.69
CA ARG A 236 -2.83 -9.27 21.73
C ARG A 236 -2.71 -8.64 23.12
N ARG A 237 -1.90 -7.60 23.25
CA ARG A 237 -1.72 -6.88 24.52
C ARG A 237 -3.01 -6.18 24.96
N GLU A 238 -3.72 -5.55 24.03
CA GLU A 238 -5.01 -4.92 24.32
C GLU A 238 -6.04 -5.94 24.79
N GLN A 239 -6.11 -7.11 24.14
CA GLN A 239 -6.98 -8.21 24.57
C GLN A 239 -6.64 -8.70 25.98
N GLN A 240 -5.36 -8.98 26.25
CA GLN A 240 -4.92 -9.40 27.59
C GLN A 240 -5.23 -8.37 28.67
N ASN A 241 -5.11 -7.07 28.37
CA ASN A 241 -5.46 -6.01 29.31
C ASN A 241 -6.96 -5.99 29.61
N ARG A 242 -7.81 -6.16 28.59
CA ARG A 242 -9.28 -6.27 28.77
C ARG A 242 -9.64 -7.48 29.63
N GLU A 243 -9.05 -8.65 29.35
CA GLU A 243 -9.28 -9.86 30.13
C GLU A 243 -8.86 -9.69 31.61
N LYS A 244 -7.71 -9.05 31.86
CA LYS A 244 -7.26 -8.73 33.23
C LYS A 244 -8.22 -7.78 33.94
N ALA A 245 -8.68 -6.73 33.27
CA ALA A 245 -9.63 -5.77 33.83
C ALA A 245 -10.96 -6.45 34.18
N LEU A 246 -11.48 -7.32 33.32
CA LEU A 246 -12.69 -8.11 33.58
C LEU A 246 -12.50 -9.03 34.79
N ARG A 247 -11.37 -9.76 34.86
CA ARG A 247 -11.05 -10.62 36.02
C ARG A 247 -11.02 -9.83 37.33
N TYR A 248 -10.42 -8.63 37.32
CA TYR A 248 -10.39 -7.75 38.49
C TYR A 248 -11.79 -7.28 38.89
N TYR A 249 -12.61 -6.85 37.93
CA TYR A 249 -14.00 -6.45 38.19
C TYR A 249 -14.82 -7.59 38.82
N HIS A 250 -14.79 -8.79 38.23
CA HIS A 250 -15.52 -9.95 38.78
C HIS A 250 -15.03 -10.35 40.18
N LYS A 251 -13.73 -10.26 40.45
CA LYS A 251 -13.16 -10.57 41.77
C LYS A 251 -13.63 -9.60 42.85
N ASN A 252 -13.84 -8.33 42.51
CA ASN A 252 -14.30 -7.31 43.47
C ASN A 252 -15.82 -7.19 43.57
N LYS A 253 -16.58 -7.72 42.60
CA LYS A 253 -18.05 -7.79 42.67
C LYS A 253 -18.56 -8.93 43.56
N ASN A 254 -17.73 -9.96 43.76
CA ASN A 254 -18.02 -11.13 44.60
C ASN A 254 -17.43 -11.01 46.02
N LYS A 255 -17.00 -9.81 46.42
CA LYS A 255 -16.61 -9.44 47.78
C LYS A 255 -17.61 -8.41 48.30
#